data_AF-A0AAQ0J280-F1
#
_entry.id   AF-A0AAQ0J280-F1
#
_cell.length_a   1.000
_cell.length_b   1.000
_cell.length_c   1.000
_cell.angle_alpha   90.00
_cell.angle_beta   90.00
_cell.angle_gamma   90.00
#
_symmetry.space_group_name_H-M   'P 1'
#
loop_
_entity.id
_entity.type
_entity.pdbx_description
1 polymer ?
#
loop_
_entity_poly.entity_id
_entity_poly.type
_entity_poly.pdbx_seq_one_letter_code
_entity_poly.pdbx_strand_id
1 'polypeptide(L)'
;MWQWAHLLGFNLYWLLAVKWQQPGPLLAMLLLYFLFSPSRWRYWRQFPIAVAGCLLDALLWQLGLFHFPAGFPLWLVLLWLGFALTLSHGLHWLLRLPRWQQALFGMVGGTSSYVAGAAMGAVHLPWGIGISAALLAVIWMWWLPVLLWVMVKLEGES
;
A
#
# COMPACT_ATOMS: atom_id res chain seq x y z
N MET A 1 5.01 -2.88 21.36
CA MET A 1 5.52 -1.51 21.07
C MET A 1 6.15 -1.38 19.68
N TRP A 2 6.84 -2.41 19.17
CA TRP A 2 7.49 -2.38 17.85
C TRP A 2 6.54 -2.20 16.65
N GLN A 3 5.35 -2.81 16.66
CA GLN A 3 4.38 -2.74 15.54
C GLN A 3 3.89 -1.31 15.25
N TRP A 4 3.65 -0.52 16.29
CA TRP A 4 3.25 0.90 16.16
C TRP A 4 4.36 1.75 15.53
N ALA A 5 5.63 1.43 15.80
CA ALA A 5 6.75 2.11 15.15
C ALA A 5 6.81 1.82 13.64
N HIS A 6 6.49 0.59 13.22
CA HIS A 6 6.35 0.25 11.79
C HIS A 6 5.18 0.98 11.13
N LEU A 7 4.03 1.09 11.81
CA LEU A 7 2.88 1.83 11.30
C LEU A 7 3.18 3.34 11.18
N LEU A 8 3.83 3.94 12.17
CA LEU A 8 4.25 5.34 12.11
C LEU A 8 5.30 5.55 11.01
N GLY A 9 6.27 4.64 10.89
CA GLY A 9 7.27 4.66 9.83
C GLY A 9 6.65 4.56 8.44
N PHE A 10 5.63 3.72 8.27
CA PHE A 10 4.88 3.64 7.02
C PHE A 10 4.07 4.90 6.72
N ASN A 11 3.43 5.51 7.71
CA ASN A 11 2.72 6.78 7.50
C ASN A 11 3.68 7.90 7.05
N LEU A 12 4.88 7.95 7.61
CA LEU A 12 5.93 8.86 7.14
C LEU A 12 6.40 8.52 5.72
N TYR A 13 6.61 7.24 5.44
CA TYR A 13 6.99 6.75 4.11
C TYR A 13 5.94 7.10 3.04
N TRP A 14 4.67 6.88 3.36
CA TRP A 14 3.53 7.25 2.53
C TRP A 14 3.45 8.76 2.32
N LEU A 15 3.61 9.55 3.39
CA LEU A 15 3.58 11.01 3.30
C LEU A 15 4.70 11.54 2.39
N LEU A 16 5.91 10.99 2.51
CA LEU A 16 7.03 11.34 1.64
C LEU A 16 6.76 10.97 0.17
N ALA A 17 6.15 9.81 -0.07
CA ALA A 17 5.77 9.39 -1.41
C ALA A 17 4.75 10.36 -2.04
N VAL A 18 3.67 10.66 -1.33
CA VAL A 18 2.58 11.52 -1.81
C VAL A 18 3.02 12.97 -1.96
N LYS A 19 3.80 13.49 -1.00
CA LYS A 19 4.24 14.88 -1.01
C LYS A 19 5.35 15.13 -2.04
N TRP A 20 6.32 14.22 -2.14
CA TRP A 20 7.51 14.46 -2.95
C TRP A 20 7.41 13.85 -4.35
N GLN A 21 6.65 12.76 -4.52
CA GLN A 21 6.41 12.12 -5.82
C GLN A 21 7.71 11.78 -6.57
N GLN A 22 8.78 11.49 -5.81
CA GLN A 22 10.09 11.11 -6.33
C GLN A 22 10.57 9.82 -5.65
N PRO A 23 11.31 8.95 -6.36
CA PRO A 23 11.75 7.68 -5.80
C PRO A 23 12.82 7.83 -4.69
N GLY A 24 13.63 8.89 -4.72
CA GLY A 24 14.79 9.07 -3.84
C GLY A 24 14.51 8.91 -2.34
N PRO A 25 13.57 9.67 -1.75
CA PRO A 25 13.24 9.56 -0.33
C PRO A 25 12.74 8.18 0.08
N LEU A 26 11.96 7.51 -0.78
CA LEU A 26 11.47 6.15 -0.53
C LEU A 26 12.63 5.14 -0.56
N LEU A 27 13.51 5.23 -1.56
CA LEU A 27 14.70 4.38 -1.64
C LEU A 27 15.59 4.57 -0.41
N ALA A 28 15.80 5.80 0.05
CA ALA A 28 16.58 6.07 1.25
C ALA A 28 15.96 5.40 2.49
N MET A 29 14.64 5.52 2.69
CA MET A 29 13.96 4.85 3.81
C MET A 29 14.00 3.33 3.71
N LEU A 30 13.81 2.77 2.51
CA LEU A 30 13.93 1.32 2.29
C LEU A 30 15.36 0.85 2.58
N LEU A 31 16.38 1.57 2.13
CA LEU A 31 17.78 1.27 2.41
C LEU A 31 18.06 1.30 3.91
N LEU A 32 17.63 2.34 4.62
CA LEU A 32 17.75 2.40 6.08
C LEU A 32 17.06 1.22 6.75
N TYR A 33 15.83 0.92 6.33
CA TYR A 33 15.09 -0.23 6.83
C TYR A 33 15.84 -1.57 6.62
N PHE A 34 16.45 -1.77 5.44
CA PHE A 34 17.25 -2.96 5.14
C PHE A 34 18.58 -3.02 5.90
N LEU A 35 19.21 -1.87 6.18
CA LEU A 35 20.45 -1.81 6.94
C LEU A 35 20.23 -2.18 8.41
N PHE A 36 19.11 -1.75 8.99
CA PHE A 36 18.77 -2.04 10.38
C PHE A 36 18.04 -3.38 10.58
N SER A 37 17.60 -4.04 9.51
CA SER A 37 16.93 -5.33 9.61
C SER A 37 17.87 -6.53 9.41
N PRO A 38 18.00 -7.42 10.42
CA PRO A 38 18.87 -8.59 10.33
C PRO A 38 18.41 -9.67 9.32
N SER A 39 17.12 -9.73 8.95
CA SER A 39 16.52 -10.86 8.23
C SER A 39 16.12 -10.54 6.79
N ARG A 40 17.15 -10.30 5.96
CA ARG A 40 17.06 -9.90 4.54
C ARG A 40 16.19 -10.83 3.67
N TRP A 41 16.13 -12.11 4.01
CA TRP A 41 15.47 -13.15 3.20
C TRP A 41 13.94 -13.16 3.32
N ARG A 42 13.40 -12.70 4.45
CA ARG A 42 11.94 -12.69 4.68
C ARG A 42 11.20 -11.68 3.81
N TYR A 43 11.92 -10.69 3.27
CA TYR A 43 11.35 -9.60 2.47
C TYR A 43 11.02 -9.99 1.04
N TRP A 44 11.83 -10.84 0.43
CA TRP A 44 11.58 -11.34 -0.93
C TRP A 44 10.24 -12.07 -1.03
N ARG A 45 9.81 -12.71 0.05
CA ARG A 45 8.51 -13.40 0.12
C ARG A 45 7.33 -12.46 -0.06
N GLN A 46 7.44 -11.18 0.32
CA GLN A 46 6.35 -10.21 0.22
C GLN A 46 6.31 -9.47 -1.12
N PHE A 47 7.28 -9.68 -2.00
CA PHE A 47 7.35 -9.04 -3.32
C PHE A 47 6.09 -9.27 -4.19
N PRO A 48 5.46 -10.47 -4.21
CA PRO A 48 4.23 -10.67 -4.99
C PRO A 48 3.07 -9.75 -4.58
N ILE A 49 2.98 -9.35 -3.31
CA ILE A 49 1.94 -8.41 -2.83
C ILE A 49 2.17 -7.02 -3.43
N ALA A 50 3.42 -6.55 -3.45
CA ALA A 50 3.76 -5.28 -4.06
C ALA A 50 3.43 -5.28 -5.56
N VAL A 51 3.77 -6.38 -6.26
CA VAL A 51 3.45 -6.55 -7.69
C VAL A 51 1.94 -6.54 -7.92
N ALA A 52 1.17 -7.30 -7.13
CA ALA A 52 -0.28 -7.34 -7.26
C ALA A 52 -0.92 -5.96 -7.06
N GLY A 53 -0.46 -5.20 -6.06
CA GLY A 53 -0.92 -3.82 -5.85
C GLY A 53 -0.55 -2.88 -7.00
N CYS A 54 0.67 -2.97 -7.53
CA CYS A 54 1.07 -2.20 -8.70
C CYS A 54 0.23 -2.53 -9.94
N LEU A 55 -0.09 -3.81 -10.15
CA LEU A 55 -0.94 -4.24 -11.26
C LEU A 55 -2.38 -3.74 -11.11
N LEU A 56 -2.91 -3.73 -9.89
CA LEU A 56 -4.22 -3.12 -9.61
C LEU A 56 -4.21 -1.63 -9.94
N ASP A 57 -3.23 -0.87 -9.45
CA ASP A 57 -3.13 0.56 -9.73
C ASP A 57 -2.89 0.86 -11.20
N ALA A 58 -2.08 0.04 -11.88
CA ALA A 58 -1.88 0.14 -13.32
C ALA A 58 -3.17 -0.14 -14.09
N LEU A 59 -3.98 -1.11 -13.66
CA LEU A 59 -5.30 -1.37 -14.25
C LEU A 59 -6.24 -0.17 -14.05
N LEU A 60 -6.30 0.40 -12.84
CA LEU A 60 -7.12 1.57 -12.55
C LEU A 60 -6.65 2.82 -13.33
N TRP A 61 -5.34 2.94 -13.56
CA TRP A 61 -4.78 3.95 -14.45
C TRP A 61 -5.20 3.74 -15.91
N GLN A 62 -5.12 2.51 -16.43
CA GLN A 62 -5.53 2.18 -17.80
C GLN A 62 -7.05 2.34 -18.03
N LEU A 63 -7.85 2.08 -17.00
CA LEU A 63 -9.30 2.33 -17.01
C LEU A 63 -9.65 3.83 -16.91
N GLY A 64 -8.67 4.70 -16.67
CA GLY A 64 -8.84 6.14 -16.57
C GLY A 64 -9.38 6.62 -15.22
N LEU A 65 -9.45 5.74 -14.21
CA LEU A 65 -9.77 6.14 -12.84
C LEU A 65 -8.65 6.96 -12.22
N PHE A 66 -7.40 6.56 -12.48
CA PHE A 66 -6.21 7.33 -12.13
C PHE A 66 -5.66 8.01 -13.37
N HIS A 67 -5.09 9.20 -13.17
CA HIS A 67 -4.34 9.88 -14.22
C HIS A 67 -3.04 10.45 -13.66
N PHE A 68 -1.94 10.06 -14.31
CA PHE A 68 -0.58 10.51 -14.02
C PHE A 68 0.00 11.14 -15.28
N PRO A 69 0.32 12.45 -15.29
CA PRO A 69 0.75 13.16 -16.50
C PRO A 69 2.02 12.59 -17.15
N ALA A 70 2.94 12.04 -16.35
CA ALA A 70 4.21 11.50 -16.80
C ALA A 70 4.22 9.97 -16.96
N GLY A 71 3.04 9.33 -16.97
CA GLY A 71 2.89 7.87 -16.97
C GLY A 71 2.91 7.26 -15.57
N PHE A 72 2.87 5.92 -15.49
CA PHE A 72 2.81 5.20 -14.22
C PHE A 72 4.06 5.48 -13.37
N PRO A 73 3.92 6.12 -12.20
CA PRO A 73 5.06 6.66 -11.49
C PRO A 73 5.85 5.58 -10.72
N LEU A 74 7.17 5.66 -10.80
CA LEU A 74 8.06 4.75 -10.06
C LEU A 74 7.90 4.88 -8.54
N TRP A 75 7.60 6.08 -8.02
CA TRP A 75 7.38 6.27 -6.59
C TRP A 75 6.18 5.46 -6.06
N LEU A 76 5.17 5.20 -6.90
CA LEU A 76 4.00 4.39 -6.53
C LEU A 76 4.36 2.90 -6.44
N VAL A 77 5.25 2.43 -7.33
CA VAL A 77 5.82 1.08 -7.24
C VAL A 77 6.57 0.91 -5.92
N LEU A 78 7.40 1.90 -5.56
CA LEU A 78 8.13 1.89 -4.29
C LEU A 78 7.20 2.02 -3.09
N LEU A 79 6.10 2.78 -3.23
CA LEU A 79 5.08 2.88 -2.19
C LEU A 79 4.49 1.50 -1.89
N TRP A 80 4.09 0.76 -2.92
CA TRP A 80 3.58 -0.61 -2.79
C TRP A 80 4.58 -1.57 -2.17
N LEU A 81 5.86 -1.43 -2.51
CA LEU A 81 6.92 -2.21 -1.88
C LEU A 81 7.00 -1.95 -0.37
N GLY A 82 7.01 -0.68 0.05
CA GLY A 82 6.98 -0.32 1.47
C GLY A 82 5.68 -0.76 2.18
N PHE A 83 4.55 -0.70 1.49
CA PHE A 83 3.28 -1.19 2.01
C PHE A 83 3.31 -2.71 2.27
N ALA A 84 3.81 -3.51 1.31
CA ALA A 84 3.94 -4.96 1.47
C ALA A 84 4.82 -5.34 2.68
N LEU A 85 5.92 -4.60 2.89
CA LEU A 85 6.80 -4.76 4.05
C LEU A 85 6.10 -4.41 5.38
N THR A 86 5.25 -3.39 5.36
CA THR A 86 4.46 -2.96 6.51
C THR A 86 3.31 -3.93 6.79
N LEU A 87 2.72 -4.53 5.76
CA LEU A 87 1.61 -5.47 5.89
C LEU A 87 1.99 -6.66 6.76
N SER A 88 3.20 -7.20 6.56
CA SER A 88 3.79 -8.19 7.47
C SER A 88 3.92 -7.60 8.87
N HIS A 89 4.88 -6.71 9.13
CA HIS A 89 5.28 -6.40 10.50
C HIS A 89 4.30 -5.49 11.28
N GLY A 90 3.59 -4.61 10.59
CA GLY A 90 2.73 -3.57 11.18
C GLY A 90 1.25 -3.94 11.21
N LEU A 91 0.79 -4.85 10.35
CA LEU A 91 -0.62 -5.26 10.25
C LEU A 91 -0.88 -6.72 10.65
N HIS A 92 0.10 -7.45 11.22
CA HIS A 92 -0.13 -8.77 11.80
C HIS A 92 -1.29 -8.83 12.81
N TRP A 93 -1.58 -7.73 13.52
CA TRP A 93 -2.71 -7.67 14.45
C TRP A 93 -4.08 -7.76 13.74
N LEU A 94 -4.17 -7.34 12.48
CA LEU A 94 -5.40 -7.41 11.68
C LEU A 94 -5.79 -8.86 11.36
N LEU A 95 -4.84 -9.79 11.36
CA LEU A 95 -5.09 -11.22 11.20
C LEU A 95 -5.93 -11.81 12.33
N ARG A 96 -5.88 -11.22 13.54
CA ARG A 96 -6.67 -11.67 14.69
C ARG A 96 -8.14 -11.25 14.60
N LEU A 97 -8.44 -10.31 13.70
CA LEU A 97 -9.80 -9.81 13.49
C LEU A 97 -10.55 -10.68 12.48
N PRO A 98 -11.87 -10.82 12.62
CA PRO A 98 -12.69 -11.47 11.61
C PRO A 98 -12.62 -10.74 10.25
N ARG A 99 -12.83 -11.49 9.16
CA ARG A 99 -12.67 -10.99 7.77
C ARG A 99 -13.51 -9.74 7.47
N TRP A 100 -14.69 -9.60 8.06
CA TRP A 100 -15.53 -8.42 7.85
C TRP A 100 -14.91 -7.14 8.46
N GLN A 101 -14.17 -7.25 9.57
CA GLN A 101 -13.44 -6.12 10.14
C GLN A 101 -12.23 -5.77 9.28
N GLN A 102 -11.48 -6.78 8.81
CA GLN A 102 -10.38 -6.55 7.86
C GLN A 102 -10.88 -5.83 6.60
N ALA A 103 -12.05 -6.23 6.09
CA ALA A 103 -12.71 -5.58 4.96
C ALA A 103 -13.06 -4.11 5.27
N LEU A 104 -13.59 -3.82 6.46
CA LEU A 104 -13.91 -2.45 6.87
C LEU A 104 -12.65 -1.58 6.97
N PHE A 105 -11.57 -2.10 7.57
CA PHE A 105 -10.27 -1.41 7.61
C PHE A 105 -9.69 -1.17 6.23
N GLY A 106 -9.82 -2.14 5.31
CA GLY A 106 -9.44 -1.98 3.92
C GLY A 106 -10.22 -0.88 3.25
N MET A 107 -11.56 -0.96 3.32
CA MET A 107 -12.47 0.04 2.76
C MET A 107 -12.12 1.45 3.21
N VAL A 108 -11.97 1.68 4.52
CA VAL A 108 -11.69 3.03 5.06
C VAL A 108 -10.25 3.44 4.81
N GLY A 109 -9.28 2.60 5.19
CA GLY A 109 -7.85 2.92 5.11
C GLY A 109 -7.33 3.03 3.68
N GLY A 110 -7.71 2.09 2.82
CA GLY A 110 -7.38 2.11 1.40
C GLY A 110 -7.98 3.33 0.71
N THR A 111 -9.30 3.52 0.79
CA THR A 111 -9.96 4.66 0.12
C THR A 111 -9.43 6.00 0.59
N SER A 112 -9.30 6.21 1.91
CA SER A 112 -8.80 7.47 2.45
C SER A 112 -7.38 7.77 1.98
N SER A 113 -6.52 6.76 1.82
CA SER A 113 -5.17 6.92 1.27
C SER A 113 -5.18 7.49 -0.15
N TYR A 114 -6.00 6.95 -1.06
CA TYR A 114 -6.08 7.46 -2.44
C TYR A 114 -6.76 8.82 -2.51
N VAL A 115 -7.83 9.05 -1.73
CA VAL A 115 -8.51 10.35 -1.67
C VAL A 115 -7.59 11.43 -1.11
N ALA A 116 -6.82 11.13 -0.06
CA ALA A 116 -5.82 12.04 0.49
C ALA A 116 -4.68 12.29 -0.51
N GLY A 117 -4.20 11.24 -1.19
CA GLY A 117 -3.23 11.35 -2.27
C GLY A 117 -3.72 12.28 -3.39
N ALA A 118 -4.98 12.16 -3.79
CA ALA A 118 -5.60 13.03 -4.77
C ALA A 118 -5.74 14.47 -4.28
N ALA A 119 -6.16 14.67 -3.02
CA ALA A 119 -6.25 16.00 -2.40
C ALA A 119 -4.89 16.70 -2.29
N MET A 120 -3.79 15.93 -2.17
CA MET A 120 -2.42 16.43 -2.17
C MET A 120 -1.80 16.54 -3.57
N GLY A 121 -2.56 16.24 -4.64
CA GLY A 121 -2.10 16.34 -6.02
C GLY A 121 -1.15 15.22 -6.47
N ALA A 122 -1.11 14.09 -5.77
CA ALA A 122 -0.29 12.93 -6.15
C ALA A 122 -0.91 12.06 -7.25
N VAL A 123 -2.24 12.10 -7.36
CA VAL A 123 -2.98 11.39 -8.41
C VAL A 123 -4.19 12.22 -8.82
N HIS A 124 -4.45 12.34 -10.11
CA HIS A 124 -5.71 12.93 -10.58
C HIS A 124 -6.77 11.83 -10.70
N LEU A 125 -8.01 12.16 -10.32
CA LEU A 125 -9.17 11.26 -10.37
C LEU A 125 -10.18 11.78 -11.40
N PRO A 126 -10.05 11.45 -12.70
CA PRO A 126 -10.88 12.03 -13.77
C PRO A 126 -12.37 11.71 -13.63
N TRP A 127 -12.71 10.58 -13.00
CA TRP A 127 -14.09 10.17 -12.77
C TRP A 127 -14.75 10.93 -11.60
N GLY A 128 -14.02 11.87 -10.98
CA GLY A 128 -14.46 12.64 -9.83
C GLY A 128 -14.25 11.88 -8.51
N ILE A 129 -14.16 12.65 -7.41
CA ILE A 129 -13.84 12.12 -6.08
C ILE A 129 -14.91 11.14 -5.60
N GLY A 130 -16.20 11.44 -5.79
CA GLY A 130 -17.30 10.61 -5.27
C GLY A 130 -17.32 9.20 -5.86
N ILE A 131 -17.32 9.10 -7.20
CA ILE A 131 -17.32 7.81 -7.91
C ILE A 131 -16.03 7.05 -7.61
N SER A 132 -14.89 7.73 -7.66
CA SER A 132 -13.59 7.11 -7.40
C SER A 132 -13.50 6.57 -5.98
N ALA A 133 -13.93 7.34 -4.97
CA ALA A 133 -13.93 6.92 -3.58
C ALA A 133 -14.85 5.72 -3.35
N ALA A 134 -16.06 5.71 -3.93
CA ALA A 134 -16.99 4.59 -3.82
C ALA A 134 -16.42 3.30 -4.45
N LEU A 135 -15.81 3.41 -5.64
CA LEU A 135 -15.20 2.27 -6.31
C LEU A 135 -13.98 1.75 -5.52
N LEU A 136 -13.11 2.65 -5.05
CA LEU A 136 -11.95 2.30 -4.23
C LEU A 136 -12.37 1.65 -2.91
N ALA A 137 -13.47 2.10 -2.31
CA ALA A 137 -14.03 1.50 -1.10
C ALA A 137 -14.42 0.05 -1.33
N VAL A 138 -15.12 -0.24 -2.43
CA VAL A 138 -15.48 -1.61 -2.81
C VAL A 138 -14.23 -2.44 -3.11
N ILE A 139 -13.29 -1.91 -3.90
CA ILE A 139 -12.05 -2.62 -4.23
C ILE A 139 -11.29 -2.99 -2.96
N TRP A 140 -11.02 -2.01 -2.09
CA TRP A 140 -10.22 -2.22 -0.89
C TRP A 140 -10.92 -3.02 0.20
N MET A 141 -12.26 -3.03 0.22
CA MET A 141 -13.05 -3.92 1.07
C MET A 141 -12.67 -5.39 0.83
N TRP A 142 -12.46 -5.79 -0.42
CA TRP A 142 -12.06 -7.15 -0.77
C TRP A 142 -10.55 -7.33 -0.84
N TRP A 143 -9.84 -6.30 -1.30
CA TRP A 143 -8.40 -6.37 -1.56
C TRP A 143 -7.59 -6.59 -0.29
N LEU A 144 -7.86 -5.86 0.79
CA LEU A 144 -7.07 -5.99 2.02
C LEU A 144 -7.16 -7.41 2.64
N PRO A 145 -8.34 -8.01 2.83
CA PRO A 145 -8.44 -9.41 3.26
C PRO A 145 -7.67 -10.39 2.37
N VAL A 146 -7.71 -10.19 1.04
CA VAL A 146 -6.96 -11.02 0.08
C VAL A 146 -5.45 -10.85 0.28
N LEU A 147 -4.95 -9.62 0.40
CA LEU A 147 -3.54 -9.34 0.63
C LEU A 147 -3.05 -9.98 1.94
N LEU A 148 -3.83 -9.90 3.01
CA LEU A 148 -3.50 -10.54 4.29
C LEU A 148 -3.48 -12.07 4.19
N TRP A 149 -4.42 -12.66 3.47
CA TRP A 149 -4.44 -14.09 3.23
C TRP A 149 -3.23 -14.56 2.40
N VAL A 150 -2.88 -13.83 1.34
CA VAL A 150 -1.68 -14.09 0.53
C VAL A 150 -0.42 -13.95 1.38
N MET A 151 -0.35 -12.90 2.20
CA MET A 151 0.78 -12.68 3.12
C MET A 151 0.98 -13.88 4.06
N VAL A 152 -0.06 -14.37 4.71
CA VAL A 152 0.03 -15.54 5.61
C VAL A 152 0.56 -16.76 4.86
N LYS A 153 0.09 -17.01 3.63
CA LYS A 153 0.58 -18.11 2.79
C LYS A 153 2.06 -17.96 2.42
N LEU A 154 2.52 -16.74 2.16
CA LEU A 154 3.92 -16.45 1.82
C LEU A 154 4.85 -16.54 3.03
N GLU A 155 4.34 -16.23 4.23
CA GLU A 155 5.08 -16.33 5.49
C GLU A 155 5.27 -17.78 5.95
N GLY A 156 4.32 -18.67 5.68
CA GLY A 156 4.53 -20.11 5.73
C GLY A 156 4.72 -20.66 7.14
N GLU A 157 3.70 -20.54 7.98
CA GLU A 157 3.34 -21.62 8.89
C GLU A 157 2.11 -22.34 8.31
N SER A 158 2.37 -23.46 7.65
CA SER A 158 1.43 -24.58 7.50
C SER A 158 2.14 -25.83 7.95
#